data_AF-R1F0M6-F1
#
_entry.id   AF-R1F0M6-F1
#
_cell.length_a   1.000
_cell.length_b   1.000
_cell.length_c   1.000
_cell.angle_alpha   90.00
_cell.angle_beta   90.00
_cell.angle_gamma   90.00
#
_symmetry.space_group_name_H-M   'P 1'
#
loop_
_entity.id
_entity.type
_entity.pdbx_description
1 polymer ?
#
loop_
_entity_poly.entity_id
_entity_poly.type
_entity_poly.pdbx_seq_one_letter_code
_entity_poly.pdbx_strand_id
1 'polypeptide(L)'
;MDDESAGCVSLLDLPHDALSRIVSHCAAADLVAGVAPACTLLRSVACDQSLWEDLFRARYAPLLARLFGGEPPRAAAADAGWRAFYYAFRRSWPALAAERGHVVLQLGDQYYDVTTYLDDHPGGPEYLSDAAGTDATGAFDAVGHSRHGPTGAA
;
A
#
# COMPACT_ATOMS: atom_id res chain seq x y z
N MET A 1 -43.46 3.68 -26.19
CA MET A 1 -42.31 3.73 -27.11
C MET A 1 -41.58 5.01 -26.82
N ASP A 2 -40.26 4.98 -26.92
CA ASP A 2 -39.29 6.00 -26.50
C ASP A 2 -38.97 5.91 -24.99
N ASP A 3 -37.74 5.69 -24.52
CA ASP A 3 -36.44 5.32 -25.10
C ASP A 3 -35.60 4.89 -23.88
N GLU A 4 -35.48 3.59 -23.60
CA GLU A 4 -34.62 3.07 -22.53
C GLU A 4 -33.24 2.75 -23.13
N SER A 5 -32.57 3.77 -23.66
CA SER A 5 -31.14 3.71 -23.98
C SER A 5 -30.35 4.33 -22.83
N ALA A 6 -30.34 3.64 -21.68
CA ALA A 6 -29.25 3.82 -20.74
C ALA A 6 -27.99 3.28 -21.43
N GLY A 7 -27.32 4.15 -22.20
CA GLY A 7 -26.09 3.83 -22.92
C GLY A 7 -25.12 3.13 -21.97
N CYS A 8 -24.71 1.93 -22.33
CA CYS A 8 -23.80 1.12 -21.53
C CYS A 8 -22.47 1.88 -21.39
N VAL A 9 -22.25 2.53 -20.25
CA VAL A 9 -21.00 3.24 -19.96
C VAL A 9 -19.93 2.17 -19.75
N SER A 10 -18.96 2.10 -20.67
CA SER A 10 -17.80 1.25 -20.47
C SER A 10 -16.87 1.88 -19.45
N LEU A 11 -16.15 1.05 -18.69
CA LEU A 11 -15.05 1.50 -17.85
C LEU A 11 -14.05 2.35 -18.65
N LEU A 12 -13.82 1.99 -19.91
CA LEU A 12 -12.84 2.66 -20.78
C LEU A 12 -13.32 4.01 -21.33
N ASP A 13 -14.60 4.34 -21.16
CA ASP A 13 -15.17 5.65 -21.56
C ASP A 13 -15.02 6.70 -20.45
N LEU A 14 -14.57 6.29 -19.26
CA LEU A 14 -14.37 7.19 -18.13
C LEU A 14 -13.16 8.12 -18.35
N PRO A 15 -13.20 9.34 -17.80
CA PRO A 15 -12.06 10.24 -17.86
C PRO A 15 -10.87 9.68 -17.07
N HIS A 16 -9.67 10.12 -17.44
CA HIS A 16 -8.42 9.60 -16.90
C HIS A 16 -8.33 9.70 -15.37
N ASP A 17 -8.83 10.77 -14.77
CA ASP A 17 -8.82 10.97 -13.32
C ASP A 17 -9.76 9.98 -12.60
N ALA A 18 -10.94 9.69 -13.16
CA ALA A 18 -11.85 8.68 -12.64
C ALA A 18 -11.23 7.28 -12.74
N LEU A 19 -10.61 6.94 -13.87
CA LEU A 19 -9.87 5.70 -14.03
C LEU A 19 -8.71 5.58 -13.04
N SER A 20 -7.92 6.64 -12.88
CA SER A 20 -6.81 6.69 -11.92
C SER A 20 -7.30 6.41 -10.50
N ARG A 21 -8.39 7.04 -10.07
CA ARG A 21 -9.01 6.78 -8.76
C ARG A 21 -9.47 5.33 -8.61
N ILE A 22 -10.14 4.77 -9.63
CA ILE A 22 -10.59 3.37 -9.58
C ILE A 22 -9.41 2.42 -9.42
N VAL A 23 -8.39 2.56 -10.28
CA VAL A 23 -7.24 1.64 -10.24
C VAL A 23 -6.35 1.88 -9.03
N SER A 24 -6.42 3.04 -8.37
CA SER A 24 -5.71 3.29 -7.10
C SER A 24 -6.15 2.36 -5.95
N HIS A 25 -7.29 1.69 -6.08
CA HIS A 25 -7.74 0.66 -5.15
C HIS A 25 -7.18 -0.73 -5.46
N CYS A 26 -6.50 -0.93 -6.59
CA CYS A 26 -5.81 -2.19 -6.89
C CYS A 26 -4.47 -2.25 -6.16
N ALA A 27 -4.03 -3.46 -5.80
CA ALA A 27 -2.69 -3.64 -5.28
C ALA A 27 -1.65 -3.22 -6.34
N ALA A 28 -0.52 -2.65 -5.91
CA ALA A 28 0.56 -2.24 -6.81
C ALA A 28 1.03 -3.38 -7.74
N ALA A 29 0.98 -4.64 -7.27
CA ALA A 29 1.30 -5.80 -8.09
C ALA A 29 0.26 -6.02 -9.21
N ASP A 30 -1.03 -5.91 -8.89
CA ASP A 30 -2.13 -6.08 -9.85
C ASP A 30 -2.17 -4.95 -10.88
N LEU A 31 -1.79 -3.73 -10.46
CA LEU A 31 -1.62 -2.61 -11.38
C LEU A 31 -0.62 -2.92 -12.48
N VAL A 32 0.50 -3.55 -12.13
CA VAL A 32 1.58 -3.88 -13.07
C VAL A 32 1.28 -5.15 -13.86
N ALA A 33 0.76 -6.18 -13.20
CA ALA A 33 0.61 -7.51 -13.79
C ALA A 33 -0.75 -7.73 -14.48
N GLY A 34 -1.82 -7.06 -14.03
CA GLY A 34 -3.18 -7.23 -14.53
C GLY A 34 -3.71 -6.02 -15.28
N VAL A 35 -3.69 -4.84 -14.65
CA VAL A 35 -4.31 -3.63 -15.19
C VAL A 35 -3.53 -3.05 -16.37
N ALA A 36 -2.22 -2.83 -16.21
CA ALA A 36 -1.39 -2.24 -17.26
C ALA A 36 -1.32 -3.07 -18.56
N PRO A 37 -1.32 -4.42 -18.53
CA PRO A 37 -1.35 -5.22 -19.74
C PRO A 37 -2.70 -5.26 -20.45
N ALA A 38 -3.81 -4.96 -19.76
CA ALA A 38 -5.15 -5.16 -20.29
C ALA A 38 -5.46 -4.31 -21.54
N CYS A 39 -5.07 -3.03 -21.54
CA CYS A 39 -5.16 -2.16 -22.74
C CYS A 39 -4.25 -0.94 -22.64
N THR A 40 -4.12 -0.17 -23.73
CA THR A 40 -3.27 1.03 -23.80
C THR A 40 -3.72 2.14 -22.87
N LEU A 41 -5.03 2.34 -22.69
CA LEU A 41 -5.58 3.35 -21.78
C LEU A 41 -5.21 3.02 -20.32
N LEU A 42 -5.47 1.79 -19.87
CA LEU A 42 -5.12 1.33 -18.53
C LEU A 42 -3.61 1.30 -18.31
N ARG A 43 -2.82 1.00 -19.35
CA ARG A 43 -1.36 1.14 -19.31
C ARG A 43 -0.92 2.58 -19.07
N SER A 44 -1.57 3.55 -19.73
CA SER A 44 -1.27 4.97 -19.54
C SER A 44 -1.52 5.38 -18.10
N VAL A 45 -2.71 5.03 -17.57
CA VAL A 45 -3.09 5.33 -16.18
C VAL A 45 -2.13 4.64 -15.19
N ALA A 46 -1.83 3.36 -15.37
CA ALA A 46 -0.94 2.59 -14.50
C ALA A 46 0.54 3.02 -14.57
N CYS A 47 0.92 3.82 -15.57
CA CYS A 47 2.25 4.42 -15.69
C CYS A 47 2.30 5.87 -15.18
N ASP A 48 1.17 6.45 -14.78
CA ASP A 48 1.09 7.84 -14.33
C ASP A 48 1.87 8.06 -13.02
N GLN A 49 2.69 9.11 -12.97
CA GLN A 49 3.47 9.47 -11.80
C GLN A 49 2.60 9.84 -10.60
N SER A 50 1.48 10.56 -10.80
CA SER A 50 0.61 10.98 -9.70
C SER A 50 -0.07 9.80 -9.03
N LEU A 51 -0.45 8.77 -9.81
CA LEU A 51 -1.01 7.53 -9.27
C LEU A 51 -0.02 6.86 -8.31
N TRP A 52 1.24 6.72 -8.71
CA TRP A 52 2.25 6.08 -7.86
C TRP A 52 2.65 6.95 -6.67
N GLU A 53 2.62 8.27 -6.80
CA GLU A 53 2.78 9.19 -5.67
C GLU A 53 1.66 9.02 -4.64
N ASP A 54 0.41 9.04 -5.10
CA ASP A 54 -0.76 8.92 -4.23
C ASP A 54 -0.80 7.56 -3.54
N LEU A 55 -0.54 6.48 -4.28
CA LEU A 55 -0.41 5.12 -3.73
C LEU A 55 0.70 5.05 -2.69
N PHE A 56 1.86 5.64 -2.97
CA PHE A 56 2.98 5.67 -2.03
C PHE A 56 2.58 6.38 -0.74
N ARG A 57 2.02 7.59 -0.85
CA ARG A 57 1.62 8.39 0.29
C ARG A 57 0.53 7.70 1.11
N ALA A 58 -0.48 7.14 0.47
CA ALA A 58 -1.56 6.44 1.15
C ALA A 58 -1.06 5.19 1.89
N ARG A 59 -0.24 4.36 1.22
CA ARG A 59 0.27 3.09 1.76
C ARG A 59 1.28 3.31 2.90
N TYR A 60 2.17 4.29 2.75
CA TYR A 60 3.29 4.51 3.65
C TYR A 60 3.10 5.66 4.64
N ALA A 61 1.95 6.35 4.65
CA ALA A 61 1.69 7.48 5.55
C ALA A 61 2.09 7.22 7.03
N PRO A 62 1.75 6.09 7.66
CA PRO A 62 2.16 5.83 9.05
C PRO A 62 3.68 5.75 9.21
N LEU A 63 4.36 5.09 8.27
CA LEU A 63 5.82 4.99 8.24
C LEU A 63 6.48 6.34 7.99
N LEU A 64 5.93 7.15 7.08
CA LEU A 64 6.45 8.49 6.80
C LEU A 64 6.31 9.41 8.01
N ALA A 65 5.14 9.41 8.64
CA ALA A 65 4.90 10.18 9.87
C ALA A 65 5.94 9.82 10.94
N ARG A 66 6.25 8.53 11.08
CA ARG A 66 7.16 8.05 12.11
C ARG A 66 8.65 8.26 11.79
N LEU A 67 9.07 7.90 10.58
CA LEU A 67 10.49 7.82 10.22
C LEU A 67 11.01 9.09 9.51
N PHE A 68 10.11 9.89 8.92
CA PHE A 68 10.45 11.00 8.03
C PHE A 68 9.65 12.29 8.30
N GLY A 69 8.95 12.39 9.43
CA GLY A 69 8.15 13.59 9.76
C GLY A 69 6.97 13.85 8.82
N GLY A 70 6.48 12.80 8.15
CA GLY A 70 5.31 12.85 7.27
C GLY A 70 5.62 13.06 5.79
N GLU A 71 6.85 13.46 5.44
CA GLU A 71 7.22 13.71 4.05
C GLU A 71 8.04 12.55 3.45
N PRO A 72 7.78 12.20 2.18
CA PRO A 72 8.61 11.25 1.46
C PRO A 72 10.03 11.81 1.26
N PRO A 73 11.07 10.97 1.23
CA PRO A 73 12.41 11.33 0.78
C PRO A 73 12.41 11.84 -0.69
N ARG A 74 12.11 13.13 -0.90
CA ARG A 74 11.85 13.72 -2.23
C ARG A 74 12.98 13.53 -3.24
N ALA A 75 14.23 13.58 -2.78
CA ALA A 75 15.40 13.38 -3.65
C ALA A 75 15.38 12.00 -4.32
N ALA A 76 15.04 10.94 -3.57
CA ALA A 76 15.00 9.58 -4.10
C ALA A 76 13.83 9.34 -5.07
N ALA A 77 12.70 10.04 -4.89
CA ALA A 77 11.55 9.95 -5.78
C ALA A 77 11.77 10.66 -7.12
N ALA A 78 12.42 11.83 -7.10
CA ALA A 78 12.66 12.64 -8.30
C ALA A 78 13.57 11.95 -9.32
N ASP A 79 14.60 11.23 -8.87
CA ASP A 79 15.59 10.63 -9.76
C ASP A 79 15.11 9.34 -10.45
N ALA A 80 14.24 8.57 -9.78
CA ALA A 80 13.81 7.25 -10.26
C ALA A 80 12.38 7.24 -10.84
N GLY A 81 11.58 8.27 -10.53
CA GLY A 81 10.13 8.27 -10.74
C GLY A 81 9.39 7.47 -9.66
N TRP A 82 8.13 7.83 -9.43
CA TRP A 82 7.34 7.35 -8.29
C TRP A 82 7.13 5.84 -8.26
N ARG A 83 6.95 5.18 -9.42
CA ARG A 83 6.83 3.72 -9.48
C ARG A 83 8.10 3.01 -9.02
N ALA A 84 9.25 3.45 -9.53
CA ALA A 84 10.53 2.82 -9.17
C ALA A 84 10.84 3.10 -7.69
N PHE A 85 10.57 4.32 -7.24
CA PHE A 85 10.72 4.71 -5.84
C PHE A 85 9.83 3.91 -4.91
N TYR A 86 8.56 3.67 -5.26
CA TYR A 86 7.64 2.83 -4.49
C TYR A 86 8.24 1.45 -4.18
N TYR A 87 8.74 0.75 -5.21
CA TYR A 87 9.33 -0.57 -5.01
C TYR A 87 10.70 -0.53 -4.33
N ALA A 88 11.49 0.52 -4.55
CA ALA A 88 12.75 0.71 -3.84
C ALA A 88 12.51 0.89 -2.33
N PHE A 89 11.59 1.79 -1.97
CA PHE A 89 11.22 2.06 -0.58
C PHE A 89 10.59 0.83 0.08
N ARG A 90 9.72 0.09 -0.62
CA ARG A 90 9.16 -1.18 -0.14
C ARG A 90 10.25 -2.15 0.36
N ARG A 91 11.41 -2.16 -0.30
CA ARG A 91 12.54 -3.05 0.07
C ARG A 91 13.43 -2.46 1.16
N SER A 92 13.51 -1.14 1.28
CA SER A 92 14.47 -0.48 2.17
C SER A 92 13.88 0.01 3.49
N TRP A 93 12.57 0.21 3.59
CA TRP A 93 11.94 0.69 4.83
C TRP A 93 12.29 -0.15 6.09
N PRO A 94 12.46 -1.49 6.03
CA PRO A 94 12.81 -2.27 7.22
C PRO A 94 14.16 -1.84 7.81
N ALA A 95 15.18 -1.69 6.96
CA ALA A 95 16.49 -1.22 7.38
C ALA A 95 16.42 0.22 7.92
N LEU A 96 15.66 1.10 7.27
CA LEU A 96 15.50 2.49 7.68
C LEU A 96 14.82 2.61 9.07
N ALA A 97 13.85 1.73 9.36
CA ALA A 97 13.21 1.64 10.66
C ALA A 97 14.20 1.16 11.75
N ALA A 98 14.93 0.08 11.46
CA ALA A 98 15.91 -0.48 12.38
C ALA A 98 17.05 0.50 12.71
N GLU A 99 17.59 1.20 11.71
CA GLU A 99 18.61 2.25 11.88
C GLU A 99 18.16 3.39 12.79
N ARG A 100 16.83 3.61 12.89
CA ARG A 100 16.22 4.64 13.75
C ARG A 100 15.74 4.08 15.09
N GLY A 101 15.97 2.80 15.37
CA GLY A 101 15.56 2.14 16.61
C GLY A 101 14.06 1.89 16.70
N HIS A 102 13.36 1.78 15.57
CA HIS A 102 11.93 1.46 15.54
C HIS A 102 11.70 -0.01 15.19
N VAL A 103 10.83 -0.68 15.96
CA VAL A 103 10.28 -1.98 15.63
C VAL A 103 8.94 -1.78 14.93
N VAL A 104 8.93 -1.96 13.61
CA VAL A 104 7.73 -1.78 12.79
C VAL A 104 7.36 -3.10 12.11
N LEU A 105 6.10 -3.47 12.20
CA LEU A 105 5.53 -4.66 11.58
C LEU A 105 4.61 -4.27 10.43
N GLN A 106 4.64 -5.05 9.35
CA GLN A 106 3.61 -4.99 8.32
C GLN A 106 2.54 -6.04 8.61
N LEU A 107 1.26 -5.62 8.64
CA LEU A 107 0.11 -6.51 8.66
C LEU A 107 -0.82 -6.12 7.51
N GLY A 108 -0.98 -7.02 6.54
CA GLY A 108 -1.60 -6.76 5.25
C GLY A 108 -0.93 -5.59 4.55
N ASP A 109 -1.72 -4.55 4.25
CA ASP A 109 -1.23 -3.31 3.65
C ASP A 109 -0.96 -2.18 4.64
N GLN A 110 -1.01 -2.47 5.95
CA GLN A 110 -0.84 -1.50 7.02
C GLN A 110 0.52 -1.70 7.73
N TYR A 111 1.04 -0.62 8.33
CA TYR A 111 2.31 -0.62 9.06
C TYR A 111 2.10 -0.13 10.49
N TYR A 112 2.65 -0.86 11.46
CA TYR A 112 2.45 -0.63 12.88
C TYR A 112 3.80 -0.49 13.59
N ASP A 113 4.08 0.69 14.15
CA ASP A 113 5.19 0.86 15.08
C ASP A 113 4.78 0.28 16.44
N VAL A 114 5.39 -0.85 16.81
CA VAL A 114 5.14 -1.55 18.07
C VAL A 114 6.28 -1.34 19.07
N THR A 115 7.20 -0.40 18.81
CA THR A 115 8.38 -0.14 19.67
C THR A 115 7.99 0.05 21.13
N THR A 116 6.91 0.78 21.41
CA THR A 116 6.44 1.05 22.78
C THR A 116 5.61 -0.09 23.37
N TYR A 117 5.19 -1.06 22.56
CA TYR A 117 4.37 -2.19 22.96
C TYR A 117 5.18 -3.49 23.15
N LEU A 118 6.49 -3.46 22.90
CA LEU A 118 7.36 -4.64 23.00
C LEU A 118 7.22 -5.36 24.34
N ASP A 119 7.41 -4.62 25.44
CA ASP A 119 7.40 -5.19 26.79
C ASP A 119 5.98 -5.58 27.25
N ASP A 120 4.96 -4.97 26.65
CA ASP A 120 3.55 -5.24 26.94
C ASP A 120 2.99 -6.41 26.13
N HIS A 121 3.76 -6.93 25.17
CA HIS A 121 3.31 -8.04 24.33
C HIS A 121 3.16 -9.33 25.15
N PRO A 122 1.95 -9.92 25.25
CA PRO A 122 1.71 -11.09 26.09
C PRO A 122 2.51 -12.34 25.70
N GLY A 123 2.94 -12.42 24.43
CA GLY A 123 3.80 -13.49 23.94
C GLY A 123 5.28 -13.28 24.25
N GLY A 124 5.69 -12.09 24.69
CA GLY A 124 7.09 -11.71 24.91
C GLY A 124 7.64 -10.79 23.80
N PRO A 125 8.51 -9.81 24.14
CA PRO A 125 9.09 -8.85 23.19
C PRO A 125 9.92 -9.49 22.06
N GLU A 126 10.48 -10.67 22.30
CA GLU A 126 11.29 -11.43 21.36
C GLU A 126 10.55 -11.75 20.07
N TYR A 127 9.25 -12.10 20.15
CA TYR A 127 8.46 -12.45 18.96
C TYR A 127 8.22 -11.25 18.03
N LEU A 128 8.01 -10.07 18.61
CA LEU A 128 7.85 -8.84 17.83
C LEU A 128 9.20 -8.35 17.28
N SER A 129 10.27 -8.53 18.04
CA SER A 129 11.63 -8.18 17.63
C SER A 129 12.12 -9.05 16.47
N ASP A 130 11.83 -10.35 16.49
CA ASP A 130 12.17 -11.28 15.41
C ASP A 130 11.35 -11.01 14.14
N ALA A 131 10.11 -10.52 14.29
CA ALA A 131 9.25 -10.15 13.17
C ALA A 131 9.51 -8.72 12.65
N ALA A 132 10.38 -7.94 13.30
CA ALA A 132 10.65 -6.56 12.97
C ALA A 132 11.04 -6.38 11.50
N GLY A 133 10.38 -5.45 10.81
CA GLY A 133 10.70 -5.16 9.41
C GLY A 133 10.16 -6.19 8.40
N THR A 134 9.36 -7.16 8.85
CA THR A 134 8.78 -8.21 8.00
C THR A 134 7.27 -8.08 7.87
N ASP A 135 6.71 -8.85 6.93
CA ASP A 135 5.27 -9.08 6.83
C ASP A 135 4.86 -10.14 7.87
N ALA A 136 4.34 -9.65 9.00
CA ALA A 136 3.93 -10.47 10.13
C ALA A 136 2.47 -10.95 10.00
N THR A 137 1.79 -10.71 8.87
CA THR A 137 0.37 -11.08 8.67
C THR A 137 0.12 -12.56 8.94
N GLY A 138 0.94 -13.43 8.37
CA GLY A 138 0.76 -14.87 8.56
C GLY A 138 0.94 -15.32 10.00
N ALA A 139 1.93 -14.74 10.71
CA ALA A 139 2.15 -15.01 12.13
C ALA A 139 1.00 -14.50 13.00
N PHE A 140 0.50 -13.30 12.70
CA PHE A 140 -0.64 -12.69 13.38
C PHE A 140 -1.93 -13.51 13.20
N ASP A 141 -2.24 -13.89 11.97
CA ASP A 141 -3.45 -14.65 11.63
C ASP A 141 -3.40 -16.08 12.21
N ALA A 142 -2.22 -16.71 12.25
CA ALA A 142 -2.06 -18.08 12.77
C ALA A 142 -2.39 -18.21 14.27
N VAL A 143 -2.25 -17.13 15.05
CA VAL A 143 -2.58 -17.11 16.49
C VAL A 143 -4.09 -16.91 16.70
N GLY A 144 -4.83 -16.49 15.68
CA GLY A 144 -6.28 -16.29 15.77
C GLY A 144 -6.70 -14.93 16.34
N HIS A 145 -5.82 -13.92 16.28
CA HIS A 145 -6.21 -12.52 16.51
C HIS A 145 -7.24 -12.13 15.45
N SER A 146 -8.51 -12.18 15.81
CA SER A 146 -9.61 -12.28 14.85
C SER A 146 -9.75 -10.98 14.04
N ARG A 147 -9.90 -11.10 12.71
CA ARG A 147 -10.50 -10.05 11.89
C ARG A 147 -11.99 -9.98 12.23
N HIS A 148 -12.36 -9.18 13.24
CA HIS A 148 -13.74 -8.77 13.45
C HIS A 148 -13.99 -7.45 12.71
N GLY A 149 -14.18 -7.56 11.41
CA GLY A 149 -14.84 -6.56 10.55
C GLY A 149 -15.84 -7.30 9.69
N PRO A 150 -17.08 -6.80 9.51
CA PRO A 150 -18.14 -7.57 8.88
C PRO A 150 -17.73 -7.90 7.45
N THR A 151 -17.69 -9.18 7.12
CA THR A 151 -17.71 -9.65 5.74
C THR A 151 -19.07 -9.28 5.15
N GLY A 152 -19.14 -8.11 4.50
CA GLY A 152 -20.25 -7.73 3.64
C GLY A 152 -20.23 -8.57 2.37
N ALA A 153 -20.71 -9.80 2.48
CA ALA A 153 -21.29 -10.53 1.36
C ALA A 153 -22.81 -10.45 1.54
N ALA A 154 -23.42 -9.53 0.79
CA ALA A 154 -24.84 -9.52 0.44
C ALA A 154 -24.96 -8.86 -0.93
#